data_AF-A0AAV4T6T1-F1
#
_entry.id   AF-A0AAV4T6T1-F1
#
_cell.length_a   1.000
_cell.length_b   1.000
_cell.length_c   1.000
_cell.angle_alpha   90.00
_cell.angle_beta   90.00
_cell.angle_gamma   90.00
#
_symmetry.space_group_name_H-M   'P 1'
#
loop_
_entity.id
_entity.type
_entity.pdbx_description
1 polymer ?
#
loop_
_entity_poly.entity_id
_entity_poly.type
_entity_poly.pdbx_seq_one_letter_code
_entity_poly.pdbx_strand_id
1 'polypeptide(L)'
;MKNDHLEQEPFVECTDCGRKLHQICVLHFEVIWPEGFTCDNCLKSKGKKKKENKFTSKNCGAGEVTIRVVSSSEKFVEVKPGMKARYVDTGQWPDTFPYRAKALFAFEEIDGVDTCFFGMHVQEYGSDCSAPNTRRVYIAYLDSVHFFRPKQFRTAVYHEILLGYLDYAKLLGYTMAHIWAYSKNGIKKMLDKGTVDRIVLDYKDILKQATEDNLQSASELPYFEGDFFWPNVLEESIKELDQEQEEKRKQEASAAAAAEAAARAAVASSDANGEGEDSMDGKKKGQKASSRNKKSNKSKNNQRKNNKKSTVPYTGNDLSTKIYSTMEKHKEVFFVIRLHSVQAAASLPAVGDPDPFYYM
;
A
#
# COMPACT_ATOMS: atom_id res chain seq x y z
N MET A 1 -19.66 -25.00 14.84
CA MET A 1 -19.57 -24.06 15.98
C MET A 1 -20.42 -22.85 15.66
N LYS A 2 -21.31 -22.44 16.57
CA LYS A 2 -21.96 -21.14 16.47
C LYS A 2 -21.05 -20.10 17.12
N ASN A 3 -21.02 -18.88 16.60
CA ASN A 3 -20.22 -17.78 17.14
C ASN A 3 -21.06 -16.99 18.15
N ASP A 4 -21.45 -17.64 19.25
CA ASP A 4 -22.34 -17.13 20.29
C ASP A 4 -21.67 -17.03 21.67
N HIS A 5 -20.35 -17.26 21.74
CA HIS A 5 -19.57 -17.10 22.95
C HIS A 5 -19.23 -15.63 23.21
N LEU A 6 -19.69 -15.08 24.34
CA LEU A 6 -19.34 -13.75 24.82
C LEU A 6 -18.49 -13.87 26.07
N GLU A 7 -17.28 -13.30 26.04
CA GLU A 7 -16.42 -13.22 27.22
C GLU A 7 -16.96 -12.15 28.18
N GLN A 8 -17.13 -12.53 29.45
CA GLN A 8 -17.61 -11.63 30.49
C GLN A 8 -16.47 -10.78 31.06
N GLU A 9 -16.78 -9.54 31.42
CA GLU A 9 -15.80 -8.62 32.00
C GLU A 9 -15.29 -9.15 33.35
N PRO A 10 -13.97 -9.09 33.62
CA PRO A 10 -13.41 -9.49 34.90
C PRO A 10 -13.86 -8.57 36.05
N PHE A 11 -13.97 -9.15 37.24
CA PHE A 11 -14.32 -8.44 38.47
C PHE A 11 -13.12 -8.34 39.41
N VAL A 12 -13.06 -7.26 40.17
CA VAL A 12 -12.12 -7.04 41.27
C VAL A 12 -12.87 -6.89 42.59
N GLU A 13 -12.31 -7.43 43.66
CA GLU A 13 -12.91 -7.40 44.99
C GLU A 13 -12.25 -6.34 45.87
N CYS A 14 -13.07 -5.51 46.53
CA CYS A 14 -12.57 -4.52 47.47
C CYS A 14 -12.06 -5.19 48.75
N THR A 15 -10.81 -4.93 49.11
CA THR A 15 -10.16 -5.49 50.32
C THR A 15 -10.84 -5.10 51.63
N ASP A 16 -11.57 -3.98 51.65
CA ASP A 16 -12.23 -3.47 52.85
C ASP A 16 -13.67 -3.94 53.03
N CYS A 17 -14.44 -4.08 51.94
CA CYS A 17 -15.88 -4.35 52.02
C CYS A 17 -16.34 -5.60 51.25
N GLY A 18 -15.44 -6.32 50.59
CA GLY A 18 -15.72 -7.56 49.86
C GLY A 18 -16.64 -7.39 48.64
N ARG A 19 -16.98 -6.15 48.26
CA ARG A 19 -17.83 -5.91 47.08
C ARG A 19 -17.04 -6.17 45.80
N LYS A 20 -17.64 -6.95 44.91
CA LYS A 20 -17.16 -7.17 43.54
C LYS A 20 -17.60 -6.02 42.65
N LEU A 21 -16.63 -5.42 41.97
CA LEU A 21 -16.84 -4.34 41.01
C LEU A 21 -16.15 -4.73 39.70
N HIS A 22 -16.68 -4.29 38.56
CA HIS A 22 -16.04 -4.56 37.28
C HIS A 22 -14.66 -3.88 37.21
N GLN A 23 -13.66 -4.62 36.72
CA GLN A 23 -12.27 -4.15 36.68
C GLN A 23 -12.12 -2.85 35.89
N ILE A 24 -12.82 -2.70 34.76
CA ILE A 24 -12.74 -1.51 33.91
C ILE A 24 -13.49 -0.35 34.58
N CYS A 25 -14.65 -0.59 35.21
CA CYS A 25 -15.40 0.48 35.89
C CYS A 25 -14.60 1.18 37.00
N VAL A 26 -13.73 0.46 37.70
CA VAL A 26 -12.92 1.02 38.80
C VAL A 26 -11.49 1.37 38.40
N LEU A 27 -11.14 1.09 37.14
CA LEU A 27 -9.82 1.27 36.55
C LEU A 27 -8.74 0.73 37.50
N HIS A 28 -8.83 -0.55 37.87
CA HIS A 28 -7.84 -1.19 38.73
C HIS A 28 -6.97 -2.16 37.93
N PHE A 29 -5.66 -1.94 38.02
CA PHE A 29 -4.64 -2.81 37.44
C PHE A 29 -3.61 -3.13 38.51
N GLU A 30 -3.34 -4.42 38.71
CA GLU A 30 -2.40 -4.91 39.73
C GLU A 30 -0.97 -4.38 39.50
N VAL A 31 -0.58 -4.16 38.25
CA VAL A 31 0.71 -3.57 37.89
C VAL A 31 0.85 -2.12 38.39
N ILE A 32 -0.25 -1.36 38.42
CA ILE A 32 -0.26 0.03 38.88
C ILE A 32 -0.37 0.08 40.41
N TRP A 33 -1.27 -0.73 40.97
CA TRP A 33 -1.53 -0.79 42.41
C TRP A 33 -1.42 -2.24 42.91
N PRO A 34 -0.20 -2.72 43.21
CA PRO A 34 0.01 -4.11 43.65
C PRO A 34 -0.48 -4.35 45.09
N GLU A 35 -0.74 -3.29 45.85
CA GLU A 35 -1.25 -3.34 47.23
C GLU A 35 -2.74 -3.73 47.32
N GLY A 36 -3.40 -3.98 46.19
CA GLY A 36 -4.80 -4.39 46.10
C GLY A 36 -5.79 -3.25 45.85
N PHE A 37 -7.06 -3.61 45.64
CA PHE A 37 -8.13 -2.68 45.29
C PHE A 37 -8.94 -2.24 46.52
N THR A 38 -9.09 -0.92 46.69
CA THR A 38 -10.03 -0.32 47.65
C THR A 38 -11.02 0.57 46.90
N CYS A 39 -12.32 0.37 47.11
CA CYS A 39 -13.37 1.11 46.40
C CYS A 39 -13.51 2.56 46.90
N ASP A 40 -14.05 3.42 46.04
CA ASP A 40 -14.18 4.87 46.31
C ASP A 40 -14.97 5.19 47.58
N ASN A 41 -15.99 4.38 47.91
CA ASN A 41 -16.78 4.58 49.13
C ASN A 41 -15.95 4.30 50.40
N CYS A 42 -15.12 3.26 50.38
CA CYS A 42 -14.20 2.92 51.49
C CYS A 42 -13.04 3.91 51.60
N LEU A 43 -12.54 4.42 50.47
CA LEU A 43 -11.55 5.49 50.46
C LEU A 43 -12.12 6.79 51.06
N LYS A 44 -13.34 7.18 50.65
CA LYS A 44 -14.04 8.34 51.20
C LYS A 44 -14.32 8.22 52.69
N SER A 45 -14.79 7.07 53.18
CA SER A 45 -15.07 6.87 54.61
C SER A 45 -13.80 6.93 55.47
N LYS A 46 -12.64 6.54 54.92
CA LYS A 46 -11.33 6.62 55.57
C LYS A 46 -10.60 7.96 55.34
N GLY A 47 -11.17 8.89 54.57
CA GLY A 47 -10.53 10.15 54.19
C GLY A 47 -9.24 10.00 53.36
N LYS A 48 -9.05 8.86 52.69
CA LYS A 48 -7.88 8.59 51.84
C LYS A 48 -8.22 8.81 50.36
N LYS A 49 -7.23 9.20 49.55
CA LYS A 49 -7.34 9.26 48.08
C LYS A 49 -6.68 8.04 47.46
N LYS A 50 -7.11 7.66 46.25
CA LYS A 50 -6.44 6.62 45.45
C LYS A 50 -4.99 7.05 45.22
N LYS A 51 -4.06 6.10 45.37
CA LYS A 51 -2.62 6.36 45.15
C LYS A 51 -2.42 6.81 43.70
N GLU A 52 -1.55 7.79 43.49
CA GLU A 52 -1.30 8.33 42.15
C GLU A 52 -0.77 7.25 41.20
N ASN A 53 -1.22 7.32 39.95
CA ASN A 53 -0.74 6.43 38.90
C ASN A 53 0.59 6.96 38.35
N LYS A 54 1.66 6.22 38.61
CA LYS A 54 3.02 6.56 38.14
C LYS A 54 3.20 6.39 36.62
N PHE A 55 2.30 5.67 35.96
CA PHE A 55 2.29 5.42 34.52
C PHE A 55 1.45 6.45 33.74
N THR A 56 1.20 7.62 34.32
CA THR A 56 0.43 8.69 33.66
C THR A 56 1.27 9.47 32.67
N SER A 57 0.60 10.00 31.66
CA SER A 57 1.19 10.87 30.64
C SER A 57 1.55 12.25 31.19
N LYS A 58 1.11 12.61 32.41
CA LYS A 58 1.28 13.95 33.01
C LYS A 58 2.65 14.23 33.62
N ASN A 59 3.45 13.21 33.91
CA ASN A 59 4.77 13.35 34.57
C ASN A 59 5.85 14.04 33.71
N CYS A 60 5.51 14.67 32.58
CA CYS A 60 6.46 15.33 31.68
C CYS A 60 6.16 16.80 31.36
N GLY A 61 5.21 17.43 32.06
CA GLY A 61 4.99 18.88 32.00
C GLY A 61 4.43 19.41 30.67
N ALA A 62 3.13 19.28 30.43
CA ALA A 62 2.32 20.14 29.54
C ALA A 62 0.82 19.78 29.70
N GLY A 63 -0.08 20.76 29.56
CA GLY A 63 -1.52 20.62 29.79
C GLY A 63 -2.35 20.10 28.60
N GLU A 64 -3.57 19.65 28.95
CA GLU A 64 -4.76 19.22 28.17
C GLU A 64 -4.59 18.12 27.07
N VAL A 65 -3.56 18.13 26.23
CA VAL A 65 -3.27 17.05 25.26
C VAL A 65 -1.77 16.73 25.23
N THR A 66 -1.42 15.47 25.41
CA THR A 66 -0.03 14.98 25.39
C THR A 66 0.20 14.07 24.19
N ILE A 67 1.20 14.37 23.35
CA ILE A 67 1.61 13.51 22.23
C ILE A 67 2.93 12.83 22.59
N ARG A 68 3.05 11.52 22.36
CA ARG A 68 4.27 10.76 22.66
C ARG A 68 4.65 9.85 21.52
N VAL A 69 5.94 9.87 21.17
CA VAL A 69 6.58 8.80 20.42
C VAL A 69 6.84 7.67 21.41
N VAL A 70 6.13 6.55 21.26
CA VAL A 70 6.25 5.40 22.18
C VAL A 70 7.19 4.32 21.64
N SER A 71 7.43 4.32 20.33
CA SER A 71 8.37 3.43 19.68
C SER A 71 9.07 4.15 18.55
N SER A 72 10.36 3.88 18.41
CA SER A 72 11.20 4.36 17.33
C SER A 72 12.28 3.32 17.07
N SER A 73 12.12 2.54 16.02
CA SER A 73 13.04 1.45 15.65
C SER A 73 13.48 1.57 14.20
N GLU A 74 14.69 1.13 13.91
CA GLU A 74 15.15 0.93 12.54
C GLU A 74 14.59 -0.40 12.01
N LYS A 75 14.06 -0.36 10.78
CA LYS A 75 13.45 -1.48 10.08
C LYS A 75 13.88 -1.47 8.62
N PHE A 76 13.62 -2.58 7.93
CA PHE A 76 13.98 -2.76 6.54
C PHE A 76 12.78 -3.36 5.81
N VAL A 77 12.40 -2.74 4.68
CA VAL A 77 11.42 -3.37 3.80
C VAL A 77 12.13 -4.28 2.81
N GLU A 78 11.75 -5.55 2.79
CA GLU A 78 12.26 -6.54 1.83
C GLU A 78 11.47 -6.48 0.52
N VAL A 79 12.17 -6.49 -0.61
CA VAL A 79 11.55 -6.55 -1.93
C VAL A 79 10.95 -7.94 -2.15
N LYS A 80 9.66 -7.97 -2.53
CA LYS A 80 8.93 -9.23 -2.78
C LYS A 80 9.53 -9.99 -3.98
N PRO A 81 9.33 -11.33 -4.06
CA PRO A 81 10.03 -12.18 -5.03
C PRO A 81 9.90 -11.76 -6.50
N GLY A 82 8.72 -11.35 -6.97
CA GLY A 82 8.50 -10.94 -8.36
C GLY A 82 9.27 -9.67 -8.72
N MET A 83 9.18 -8.64 -7.87
CA MET A 83 9.99 -7.42 -8.02
C MET A 83 11.48 -7.69 -7.86
N LYS A 84 11.88 -8.60 -6.96
CA LYS A 84 13.27 -8.99 -6.73
C LYS A 84 13.87 -9.63 -7.99
N ALA A 85 13.20 -10.62 -8.57
CA ALA A 85 13.66 -11.29 -9.80
C ALA A 85 13.81 -10.32 -10.98
N ARG A 86 12.98 -9.27 -11.04
CA ARG A 86 12.96 -8.33 -12.17
C ARG A 86 13.94 -7.16 -12.02
N TYR A 87 14.09 -6.62 -10.81
CA TYR A 87 14.83 -5.37 -10.58
C TYR A 87 16.03 -5.50 -9.64
N VAL A 88 16.03 -6.47 -8.72
CA VAL A 88 17.16 -6.66 -7.79
C VAL A 88 18.22 -7.54 -8.42
N ASP A 89 17.83 -8.67 -9.02
CA ASP A 89 18.76 -9.58 -9.70
C ASP A 89 19.44 -8.94 -10.93
N THR A 90 18.81 -7.91 -11.50
CA THR A 90 19.35 -7.10 -12.61
C THR A 90 20.23 -5.95 -12.13
N GLY A 91 20.39 -5.77 -10.82
CA GLY A 91 21.22 -4.74 -10.20
C GLY A 91 20.62 -3.33 -10.22
N GLN A 92 19.33 -3.19 -10.56
CA GLN A 92 18.64 -1.88 -10.58
C GLN A 92 18.20 -1.43 -9.18
N TRP A 93 17.88 -2.37 -8.29
CA TRP A 93 17.41 -2.11 -6.92
C TRP A 93 18.24 -2.86 -5.86
N PRO A 94 18.29 -2.34 -4.62
CA PRO A 94 18.80 -3.09 -3.48
C PRO A 94 17.81 -4.18 -3.04
N ASP A 95 18.30 -5.18 -2.32
CA ASP A 95 17.47 -6.23 -1.71
C ASP A 95 16.48 -5.68 -0.67
N THR A 96 16.88 -4.61 0.03
CA THR A 96 16.11 -4.00 1.11
C THR A 96 16.20 -2.48 1.09
N PHE A 97 15.17 -1.81 1.61
CA PHE A 97 15.21 -0.37 1.87
C PHE A 97 15.12 -0.09 3.38
N PRO A 98 16.15 0.52 3.99
CA PRO A 98 16.13 0.88 5.39
C PRO A 98 15.19 2.06 5.65
N TYR A 99 14.50 2.02 6.78
CA TYR A 99 13.64 3.11 7.25
C TYR A 99 13.50 3.10 8.77
N ARG A 100 13.11 4.25 9.32
CA ARG A 100 12.81 4.39 10.74
C ARG A 100 11.30 4.28 10.95
N ALA A 101 10.87 3.30 11.72
CA ALA A 101 9.48 3.10 12.11
C ALA A 101 9.21 3.84 13.42
N LYS A 102 8.23 4.76 13.43
CA LYS A 102 7.80 5.44 14.65
C LYS A 102 6.33 5.20 14.93
N ALA A 103 6.00 5.01 16.20
CA ALA A 103 4.64 4.94 16.71
C ALA A 103 4.37 6.13 17.62
N LEU A 104 3.37 6.93 17.27
CA LEU A 104 2.98 8.13 18.00
C LEU A 104 1.55 7.99 18.51
N PHE A 105 1.31 8.36 19.76
CA PHE A 105 -0.03 8.37 20.35
C PHE A 105 -0.31 9.71 21.02
N ALA A 106 -1.55 10.16 20.91
CA ALA A 106 -2.06 11.35 21.59
C ALA A 106 -3.04 10.97 22.70
N PHE A 107 -2.85 11.60 23.84
CA PHE A 107 -3.58 11.37 25.09
C PHE A 107 -4.23 12.67 25.53
N GLU A 108 -5.46 12.59 26.02
CA GLU A 108 -6.20 13.70 26.63
C GLU A 108 -6.54 13.31 28.07
N GLU A 109 -6.44 14.25 29.01
CA GLU A 109 -6.93 14.05 30.36
C GLU A 109 -8.45 14.24 30.42
N ILE A 110 -9.20 13.15 30.59
CA ILE A 110 -10.65 13.18 30.75
C ILE A 110 -10.98 12.68 32.16
N ASP A 111 -11.64 13.53 32.96
CA ASP A 111 -12.11 13.18 34.31
C ASP A 111 -10.96 12.66 35.22
N GLY A 112 -9.74 13.19 35.04
CA GLY A 112 -8.54 12.81 35.79
C GLY A 112 -7.80 11.58 35.25
N VAL A 113 -8.26 10.97 34.16
CA VAL A 113 -7.71 9.76 33.54
C VAL A 113 -7.16 10.06 32.15
N ASP A 114 -5.97 9.53 31.83
CA ASP A 114 -5.39 9.64 30.49
C ASP A 114 -6.16 8.75 29.50
N THR A 115 -6.77 9.35 28.48
CA THR A 115 -7.46 8.66 27.40
C THR A 115 -6.67 8.79 26.11
N CYS A 116 -6.15 7.67 25.60
CA CYS A 116 -5.54 7.62 24.27
C CYS A 116 -6.63 7.75 23.20
N PHE A 117 -6.61 8.83 22.42
CA PHE A 117 -7.67 9.12 21.44
C PHE A 117 -7.19 9.09 19.98
N PHE A 118 -5.89 9.10 19.75
CA PHE A 118 -5.30 9.08 18.41
C PHE A 118 -3.99 8.29 18.41
N GLY A 119 -3.77 7.49 17.37
CA GLY A 119 -2.54 6.73 17.15
C GLY A 119 -2.12 6.80 15.69
N MET A 120 -0.82 6.93 15.46
CA MET A 120 -0.24 6.99 14.12
C MET A 120 1.06 6.21 14.05
N HIS A 121 1.22 5.41 12.99
CA HIS A 121 2.47 4.74 12.65
C HIS A 121 3.02 5.30 11.36
N VAL A 122 4.29 5.68 11.38
CA VAL A 122 4.98 6.31 10.25
C VAL A 122 6.26 5.57 9.91
N GLN A 123 6.62 5.61 8.64
CA GLN A 123 7.83 5.04 8.07
C GLN A 123 8.63 6.17 7.44
N GLU A 124 9.82 6.39 7.95
CA GLU A 124 10.67 7.52 7.59
C GLU A 124 11.91 7.00 6.86
N TYR A 125 11.96 7.23 5.54
CA TYR A 125 13.08 6.83 4.69
C TYR A 125 14.03 8.02 4.55
N GLY A 126 15.18 7.94 5.22
CA GLY A 126 16.16 9.01 5.32
C GLY A 126 16.86 9.35 4.00
N SER A 127 17.87 10.23 4.08
CA SER A 127 18.75 10.55 2.94
C SER A 127 19.62 9.38 2.50
N ASP A 128 19.89 8.45 3.41
CA ASP A 128 20.82 7.32 3.19
C ASP A 128 20.12 6.14 2.52
N CYS A 129 18.79 6.21 2.40
CA CYS A 129 17.99 5.20 1.70
C CYS A 129 18.12 5.37 0.18
N SER A 130 18.27 4.27 -0.54
CA SER A 130 18.34 4.26 -2.01
C SER A 130 17.06 4.76 -2.67
N ALA A 131 17.19 5.32 -3.88
CA ALA A 131 16.04 5.63 -4.72
C ALA A 131 15.27 4.32 -5.02
N PRO A 132 13.93 4.33 -5.09
CA PRO A 132 13.03 5.51 -5.15
C PRO A 132 12.58 6.07 -3.78
N ASN A 133 12.98 5.46 -2.66
CA ASN A 133 12.45 5.79 -1.33
C ASN A 133 13.15 6.95 -0.62
N THR A 134 14.28 7.42 -1.12
CA THR A 134 15.09 8.50 -0.53
C THR A 134 14.26 9.72 -0.12
N ARG A 135 14.41 10.18 1.14
CA ARG A 135 13.73 11.36 1.71
C ARG A 135 12.21 11.33 1.59
N ARG A 136 11.60 10.16 1.79
CA ARG A 136 10.15 9.99 1.79
C ARG A 136 9.64 9.56 3.15
N VAL A 137 8.44 10.00 3.47
CA VAL A 137 7.69 9.56 4.65
C VAL A 137 6.42 8.87 4.20
N TYR A 138 6.07 7.77 4.83
CA TYR A 138 4.81 7.07 4.60
C TYR A 138 4.02 6.94 5.90
N ILE A 139 2.78 7.42 5.92
CA ILE A 139 1.87 7.22 7.04
C ILE A 139 1.21 5.86 6.85
N ALA A 140 1.76 4.85 7.53
CA ALA A 140 1.34 3.46 7.38
C ALA A 140 -0.05 3.21 7.97
N TYR A 141 -0.29 3.75 9.17
CA TYR A 141 -1.58 3.62 9.85
C TYR A 141 -1.91 4.88 10.62
N LEU A 142 -3.19 5.25 10.58
CA LEU A 142 -3.78 6.25 11.45
C LEU A 142 -5.08 5.66 12.01
N ASP A 143 -5.27 5.78 13.31
CA ASP A 143 -6.50 5.37 13.96
C ASP A 143 -6.87 6.35 15.07
N SER A 144 -8.16 6.40 15.40
CA SER A 144 -8.65 7.32 16.41
C SER A 144 -9.88 6.77 17.12
N VAL A 145 -9.98 7.09 18.40
CA VAL A 145 -11.15 6.79 19.22
C VAL A 145 -11.92 8.09 19.46
N HIS A 146 -13.24 8.06 19.30
CA HIS A 146 -14.07 9.26 19.19
C HIS A 146 -14.36 10.00 20.52
N PHE A 147 -13.64 9.69 21.60
CA PHE A 147 -13.91 10.18 22.96
C PHE A 147 -13.38 11.60 23.26
N PHE A 148 -12.62 12.20 22.33
CA PHE A 148 -12.04 13.54 22.49
C PHE A 148 -13.04 14.61 22.94
N ARG A 149 -12.67 15.46 23.90
CA ARG A 149 -13.49 16.58 24.39
C ARG A 149 -12.74 17.92 24.18
N PRO A 150 -13.44 18.97 23.69
CA PRO A 150 -14.80 19.02 23.19
C PRO A 150 -14.95 18.33 21.82
N LYS A 151 -16.06 17.60 21.60
CA LYS A 151 -16.30 16.81 20.37
C LYS A 151 -16.20 17.62 19.07
N GLN A 152 -16.53 18.90 19.11
CA GLN A 152 -16.52 19.80 17.94
C GLN A 152 -15.10 20.08 17.41
N PHE A 153 -14.08 20.00 18.25
CA PHE A 153 -12.68 20.25 17.86
C PHE A 153 -11.92 18.98 17.49
N ARG A 154 -12.50 17.80 17.71
CA ARG A 154 -11.84 16.51 17.46
C ARG A 154 -11.18 16.41 16.08
N THR A 155 -11.93 16.69 15.02
CA THR A 155 -11.39 16.62 13.65
C THR A 155 -10.31 17.68 13.41
N ALA A 156 -10.45 18.87 14.00
CA ALA A 156 -9.42 19.91 13.89
C ALA A 156 -8.12 19.47 14.57
N VAL A 157 -8.20 18.88 15.77
CA VAL A 157 -7.02 18.36 16.49
C VAL A 157 -6.32 17.26 15.71
N TYR A 158 -7.06 16.35 15.06
CA TYR A 158 -6.43 15.32 14.20
C TYR A 158 -5.69 15.94 13.03
N HIS A 159 -6.26 17.00 12.43
CA HIS A 159 -5.59 17.72 11.35
C HIS A 159 -4.34 18.45 11.86
N GLU A 160 -4.38 19.08 13.04
CA GLU A 160 -3.19 19.73 13.62
C GLU A 160 -2.06 18.73 13.90
N ILE A 161 -2.38 17.53 14.41
CA ILE A 161 -1.37 16.51 14.68
C ILE A 161 -0.69 16.08 13.37
N LEU A 162 -1.48 15.83 12.32
CA LEU A 162 -0.96 15.44 11.01
C LEU A 162 -0.14 16.57 10.37
N LEU A 163 -0.64 17.81 10.41
CA LEU A 163 0.08 18.97 9.86
C LEU A 163 1.37 19.26 10.63
N GLY A 164 1.35 19.17 11.96
CA GLY A 164 2.54 19.32 12.80
C GLY A 164 3.58 18.25 12.49
N TYR A 165 3.15 17.01 12.22
CA TYR A 165 4.06 15.96 11.77
C TYR A 165 4.67 16.24 10.38
N LEU A 166 3.85 16.69 9.42
CA LEU A 166 4.34 17.05 8.08
C LEU A 166 5.32 18.24 8.12
N ASP A 167 5.08 19.21 9.01
CA ASP A 167 6.00 20.33 9.22
C ASP A 167 7.31 19.87 9.87
N TYR A 168 7.24 18.99 10.87
CA TYR A 168 8.42 18.36 11.46
C TYR A 168 9.25 17.60 10.41
N ALA A 169 8.61 16.76 9.59
CA ALA A 169 9.27 16.02 8.52
C ALA A 169 9.90 16.99 7.48
N LYS A 170 9.21 18.08 7.15
CA LYS A 170 9.75 19.10 6.25
C LYS A 170 11.01 19.74 6.82
N LEU A 171 11.03 20.09 8.11
CA LEU A 171 12.16 20.70 8.79
C LEU A 171 13.38 19.76 8.86
N LEU A 172 13.15 18.46 9.04
CA LEU A 172 14.22 17.44 8.98
C LEU A 172 14.79 17.21 7.57
N GLY A 173 14.12 17.72 6.53
CA GLY A 173 14.58 17.60 5.15
C GLY A 173 14.00 16.42 4.37
N TYR A 174 12.85 15.88 4.81
CA TYR A 174 12.05 14.97 3.99
C TYR A 174 11.34 15.76 2.88
N THR A 175 11.37 15.23 1.66
CA THR A 175 10.91 15.96 0.47
C THR A 175 9.45 15.68 0.14
N MET A 176 9.00 14.45 0.41
CA MET A 176 7.67 13.97 0.07
C MET A 176 7.08 13.12 1.19
N ALA A 177 5.77 13.22 1.39
CA ALA A 177 5.00 12.35 2.26
C ALA A 177 3.93 11.61 1.45
N HIS A 178 3.62 10.38 1.87
CA HIS A 178 2.70 9.47 1.21
C HIS A 178 1.63 9.06 2.20
N ILE A 179 0.37 9.19 1.79
CA ILE A 179 -0.79 8.80 2.61
C ILE A 179 -1.71 7.93 1.76
N TRP A 180 -2.00 6.74 2.27
CA TRP A 180 -3.10 5.92 1.79
C TRP A 180 -4.30 6.11 2.70
N ALA A 181 -5.36 6.74 2.20
CA ALA A 181 -6.54 7.09 2.99
C ALA A 181 -7.85 6.79 2.27
N TYR A 182 -8.77 6.12 2.98
CA TYR A 182 -10.11 5.83 2.50
C TYR A 182 -11.05 7.06 2.52
N SER A 183 -10.78 8.05 3.39
CA SER A 183 -11.60 9.27 3.49
C SER A 183 -10.98 10.44 2.74
N LYS A 184 -11.31 10.53 1.44
CA LYS A 184 -10.85 11.59 0.54
C LYS A 184 -11.13 13.00 1.07
N ASN A 185 -12.33 13.24 1.59
CA ASN A 185 -12.76 14.58 2.01
C ASN A 185 -12.07 15.07 3.30
N GLY A 186 -11.73 14.16 4.21
CA GLY A 186 -11.03 14.51 5.44
C GLY A 186 -9.58 14.94 5.16
N ILE A 187 -8.84 14.09 4.46
CA ILE A 187 -7.43 14.35 4.12
C ILE A 187 -7.28 15.58 3.24
N LYS A 188 -8.15 15.77 2.23
CA LYS A 188 -8.09 16.97 1.39
C LYS A 188 -8.24 18.27 2.19
N LYS A 189 -9.21 18.34 3.11
CA LYS A 189 -9.38 19.53 3.97
C LYS A 189 -8.15 19.81 4.83
N MET A 190 -7.51 18.76 5.33
CA MET A 190 -6.26 18.87 6.09
C MET A 190 -5.14 19.40 5.20
N LEU A 191 -4.96 18.85 3.99
CA LEU A 191 -3.92 19.28 3.06
C LEU A 191 -4.14 20.69 2.50
N ASP A 192 -5.39 21.08 2.25
CA ASP A 192 -5.75 22.44 1.85
C ASP A 192 -5.35 23.44 2.95
N LYS A 193 -5.61 23.10 4.23
CA LYS A 193 -5.13 23.90 5.36
C LYS A 193 -3.60 23.95 5.41
N GLY A 194 -2.92 22.81 5.26
CA GLY A 194 -1.46 22.75 5.24
C GLY A 194 -0.82 23.55 4.11
N THR A 195 -1.53 23.75 2.99
CA THR A 195 -1.10 24.59 1.87
C THR A 195 -1.21 26.08 2.23
N VAL A 196 -2.31 26.47 2.90
CA VAL A 196 -2.49 27.84 3.41
C VAL A 196 -1.42 28.20 4.46
N ASP A 197 -1.11 27.24 5.34
CA ASP A 197 -0.11 27.38 6.40
C ASP A 197 1.34 27.27 5.87
N ARG A 198 1.53 27.07 4.55
CA ARG A 198 2.83 26.93 3.86
C ARG A 198 3.68 25.75 4.34
N ILE A 199 3.05 24.75 4.95
CA ILE A 199 3.68 23.50 5.33
C ILE A 199 3.80 22.63 4.07
N VAL A 200 2.68 22.41 3.38
CA VAL A 200 2.60 21.64 2.14
C VAL A 200 2.79 22.56 0.94
N LEU A 201 3.65 22.19 0.00
CA LEU A 201 3.86 22.94 -1.24
C LEU A 201 2.75 22.64 -2.25
N ASP A 202 2.60 21.36 -2.58
CA ASP A 202 1.49 20.85 -3.38
C ASP A 202 1.15 19.42 -2.93
N TYR A 203 -0.05 18.96 -3.27
CA TYR A 203 -0.43 17.57 -3.11
C TYR A 203 -1.17 17.10 -4.36
N LYS A 204 -0.93 15.85 -4.75
CA LYS A 204 -1.48 15.24 -5.95
C LYS A 204 -1.93 13.83 -5.67
N ASP A 205 -2.85 13.34 -6.49
CA ASP A 205 -3.08 11.91 -6.56
C ASP A 205 -1.87 11.20 -7.18
N ILE A 206 -1.72 9.91 -6.87
CA ILE A 206 -0.60 9.10 -7.33
C ILE A 206 -0.49 9.03 -8.85
N LEU A 207 -1.61 9.03 -9.57
CA LEU A 207 -1.61 8.96 -11.03
C LEU A 207 -1.08 10.25 -11.64
N LYS A 208 -1.57 11.38 -11.18
CA LYS A 208 -1.16 12.71 -11.65
C LYS A 208 0.32 12.91 -11.36
N GLN A 209 0.78 12.51 -10.18
CA GLN A 209 2.20 12.55 -9.84
C GLN A 209 3.03 11.65 -10.77
N ALA A 210 2.63 10.39 -10.99
CA ALA A 210 3.33 9.48 -11.90
C ALA A 210 3.36 9.99 -13.36
N THR A 211 2.28 10.63 -13.81
CA THR A 211 2.17 11.21 -15.15
C THR A 211 3.10 12.42 -15.32
N GLU A 212 3.18 13.29 -14.31
CA GLU A 212 4.09 14.45 -14.33
C GLU A 212 5.56 14.04 -14.26
N ASP A 213 5.85 12.99 -13.47
CA ASP A 213 7.20 12.43 -13.34
C ASP A 213 7.60 11.57 -14.57
N ASN A 214 6.69 11.38 -15.54
CA ASN A 214 6.86 10.54 -16.74
C ASN A 214 7.37 9.13 -16.40
N LEU A 215 6.79 8.51 -15.39
CA LEU A 215 7.23 7.21 -14.88
C LEU A 215 7.24 6.16 -16.00
N GLN A 216 8.41 5.62 -16.32
CA GLN A 216 8.61 4.64 -17.40
C GLN A 216 8.67 3.21 -16.87
N SER A 217 9.13 3.04 -15.62
CA SER A 217 9.37 1.74 -15.01
C SER A 217 8.73 1.64 -13.63
N ALA A 218 8.22 0.46 -13.28
CA ALA A 218 7.72 0.17 -11.93
C ALA A 218 8.78 0.41 -10.84
N SER A 219 10.06 0.35 -11.20
CA SER A 219 11.20 0.62 -10.31
C SER A 219 11.32 2.07 -9.81
N GLU A 220 10.55 2.99 -10.38
CA GLU A 220 10.54 4.41 -9.97
C GLU A 220 9.45 4.70 -8.92
N LEU A 221 8.55 3.73 -8.68
CA LEU A 221 7.53 3.85 -7.65
C LEU A 221 8.10 3.61 -6.25
N PRO A 222 7.79 4.48 -5.27
CA PRO A 222 8.16 4.22 -3.89
C PRO A 222 7.61 2.88 -3.39
N TYR A 223 8.43 2.14 -2.65
CA TYR A 223 8.14 0.79 -2.19
C TYR A 223 8.09 0.76 -0.65
N PHE A 224 6.90 0.77 -0.06
CA PHE A 224 6.71 0.90 1.40
C PHE A 224 6.36 -0.43 2.08
N GLU A 225 6.72 -0.59 3.36
CA GLU A 225 6.33 -1.77 4.14
C GLU A 225 4.85 -1.69 4.52
N GLY A 226 4.10 -2.79 4.43
CA GLY A 226 2.69 -2.79 4.83
C GLY A 226 1.76 -1.95 3.94
N ASP A 227 2.28 -1.34 2.87
CA ASP A 227 1.45 -0.94 1.74
C ASP A 227 0.95 -2.21 1.06
N PHE A 228 -0.21 -2.69 1.52
CA PHE A 228 -0.83 -3.88 0.96
C PHE A 228 -1.36 -3.67 -0.46
N PHE A 229 -1.25 -2.46 -1.01
CA PHE A 229 -1.76 -2.16 -2.34
C PHE A 229 -0.64 -2.24 -3.38
N TRP A 230 0.32 -1.32 -3.40
CA TRP A 230 1.27 -1.21 -4.52
C TRP A 230 2.19 -2.44 -4.67
N PRO A 231 2.93 -2.88 -3.63
CA PRO A 231 3.69 -4.13 -3.67
C PRO A 231 2.89 -5.35 -4.14
N ASN A 232 1.66 -5.54 -3.66
CA ASN A 232 0.86 -6.72 -4.04
C ASN A 232 0.32 -6.60 -5.47
N VAL A 233 -0.13 -5.41 -5.89
CA VAL A 233 -0.54 -5.14 -7.27
C VAL A 233 0.62 -5.36 -8.23
N LEU A 234 1.84 -4.98 -7.85
CA LEU A 234 3.04 -5.23 -8.64
C LEU A 234 3.31 -6.73 -8.80
N GLU A 235 3.27 -7.50 -7.72
CA GLU A 235 3.45 -8.95 -7.76
C GLU A 235 2.38 -9.64 -8.62
N GLU A 236 1.10 -9.28 -8.45
CA GLU A 236 0.00 -9.81 -9.26
C GLU A 236 0.19 -9.46 -10.75
N SER A 237 0.54 -8.21 -11.05
CA SER A 237 0.77 -7.76 -12.43
C SER A 237 1.96 -8.47 -13.08
N ILE A 238 3.03 -8.71 -12.34
CA ILE A 238 4.21 -9.45 -12.82
C ILE A 238 3.82 -10.91 -13.09
N LYS A 239 3.13 -11.55 -12.16
CA LYS A 239 2.69 -12.94 -12.31
C LYS A 239 1.78 -13.13 -13.53
N GLU A 240 0.85 -12.22 -13.76
CA GLU A 240 -0.01 -12.26 -14.95
C GLU A 240 0.81 -12.10 -16.24
N LEU A 241 1.79 -11.19 -16.27
CA LEU A 241 2.62 -10.99 -17.45
C LEU A 241 3.52 -12.20 -17.74
N ASP A 242 4.07 -12.83 -16.71
CA ASP A 242 4.90 -14.03 -16.88
C ASP A 242 4.04 -15.19 -17.43
N GLN A 243 2.79 -15.31 -16.98
CA GLN A 243 1.82 -16.28 -17.52
C GLN A 243 1.48 -15.98 -18.99
N GLU A 244 1.17 -14.73 -19.33
CA GLU A 244 0.88 -14.30 -20.70
C GLU A 244 2.08 -14.55 -21.64
N GLN A 245 3.30 -14.31 -21.16
CA GLN A 245 4.53 -14.57 -21.92
C GLN A 245 4.79 -16.06 -22.12
N GLU A 246 4.54 -16.89 -21.10
CA GLU A 246 4.70 -18.34 -21.19
C GLU A 246 3.65 -18.94 -22.14
N GLU A 247 2.40 -18.49 -22.08
CA GLU A 247 1.34 -18.87 -23.01
C GLU A 247 1.68 -18.47 -24.44
N LYS A 248 2.17 -17.25 -24.64
CA LYS A 248 2.62 -16.79 -25.97
C LYS A 248 3.79 -17.63 -26.48
N ARG A 249 4.77 -17.97 -25.63
CA ARG A 249 5.90 -18.85 -25.99
C ARG A 249 5.42 -20.27 -26.35
N LYS A 250 4.42 -20.80 -25.65
CA LYS A 250 3.79 -22.10 -25.97
C LYS A 250 3.03 -22.04 -27.30
N GLN A 251 2.30 -20.96 -27.56
CA GLN A 251 1.59 -20.74 -28.82
C GLN A 251 2.56 -20.60 -30.00
N GLU A 252 3.62 -19.82 -29.85
CA GLU A 252 4.67 -19.67 -30.86
C GLU A 252 5.40 -21.00 -31.13
N ALA A 253 5.75 -21.76 -30.08
CA ALA A 253 6.37 -23.07 -30.22
C ALA A 253 5.45 -24.09 -30.92
N SER A 254 4.15 -24.12 -30.58
CA SER A 254 3.19 -25.01 -31.24
C SER A 254 2.92 -24.60 -32.69
N ALA A 255 2.87 -23.30 -33.00
CA ALA A 255 2.74 -22.79 -34.35
C ALA A 255 3.99 -23.10 -35.20
N ALA A 256 5.19 -22.94 -34.63
CA ALA A 256 6.45 -23.30 -35.29
C ALA A 256 6.52 -24.81 -35.57
N ALA A 257 6.15 -25.65 -34.60
CA ALA A 257 6.09 -27.10 -34.78
C ALA A 257 5.05 -27.52 -35.84
N ALA A 258 3.88 -26.87 -35.87
CA ALA A 258 2.87 -27.12 -36.89
C ALA A 258 3.31 -26.68 -38.28
N ALA A 259 4.00 -25.54 -38.40
CA ALA A 259 4.58 -25.07 -39.65
C ALA A 259 5.68 -26.01 -40.16
N GLU A 260 6.53 -26.51 -39.27
CA GLU A 260 7.56 -27.50 -39.59
C GLU A 260 6.93 -28.83 -40.04
N ALA A 261 5.89 -29.31 -39.35
CA ALA A 261 5.17 -30.52 -39.74
C ALA A 261 4.48 -30.38 -41.10
N ALA A 262 3.87 -29.23 -41.38
CA ALA A 262 3.26 -28.93 -42.68
C ALA A 262 4.31 -28.85 -43.80
N ALA A 263 5.48 -28.26 -43.53
CA ALA A 263 6.59 -28.23 -44.48
C ALA A 263 7.11 -29.65 -44.79
N ARG A 264 7.32 -30.49 -43.77
CA ARG A 264 7.71 -31.90 -43.95
C ARG A 264 6.68 -32.69 -44.77
N ALA A 265 5.40 -32.47 -44.53
CA ALA A 265 4.32 -33.12 -45.29
C ALA A 265 4.26 -32.65 -46.76
N ALA A 266 4.58 -31.38 -47.04
CA ALA A 266 4.65 -30.85 -48.40
C ALA A 266 5.82 -31.47 -49.20
N VAL A 267 7.00 -31.64 -48.58
CA VAL A 267 8.16 -32.28 -49.22
C VAL A 267 7.91 -33.78 -49.48
N ALA A 268 7.22 -34.47 -48.56
CA ALA A 268 6.84 -35.88 -48.77
C ALA A 268 5.83 -36.08 -49.91
N SER A 269 5.08 -35.04 -50.30
CA SER A 269 4.11 -35.10 -51.39
C SER A 269 4.68 -34.81 -52.79
N SER A 270 5.93 -34.33 -52.88
CA SER A 270 6.62 -34.04 -54.17
C SER A 270 7.49 -35.19 -54.71
N ASP A 271 7.80 -36.21 -53.91
CA ASP A 271 8.64 -37.36 -54.30
C ASP A 271 7.86 -38.55 -54.92
N ALA A 272 6.61 -38.33 -55.34
CA ALA A 272 5.79 -39.34 -56.01
C ALA A 272 5.39 -38.93 -57.44
N ASN A 273 6.36 -38.51 -58.27
CA ASN A 273 6.18 -38.45 -59.73
C ASN A 273 7.52 -38.52 -60.50
N GLY A 274 7.81 -39.71 -61.05
CA GLY A 274 8.84 -40.03 -62.05
C GLY A 274 9.07 -41.56 -62.02
N GLU A 275 8.94 -42.38 -63.06
CA GLU A 275 8.92 -42.25 -64.52
C GLU A 275 8.09 -43.44 -65.11
N GLY A 276 7.29 -43.29 -66.19
CA GLY A 276 7.59 -43.91 -67.49
C GLY A 276 6.38 -44.66 -68.13
N GLU A 277 6.21 -44.54 -69.44
CA GLU A 277 5.03 -44.82 -70.30
C GLU A 277 4.84 -46.29 -70.75
N ASP A 278 3.59 -46.73 -71.06
CA ASP A 278 3.20 -47.35 -72.36
C ASP A 278 1.66 -47.55 -72.48
N SER A 279 1.19 -47.83 -73.70
CA SER A 279 -0.08 -47.44 -74.33
C SER A 279 -1.21 -48.51 -74.39
N MET A 280 -2.45 -47.99 -74.58
CA MET A 280 -3.60 -48.48 -75.38
C MET A 280 -4.68 -49.49 -74.88
N ASP A 281 -5.92 -48.94 -74.90
CA ASP A 281 -7.26 -49.45 -75.28
C ASP A 281 -8.10 -50.46 -74.45
N GLY A 282 -9.35 -50.04 -74.13
CA GLY A 282 -10.39 -50.89 -73.55
C GLY A 282 -11.64 -50.15 -73.01
N LYS A 283 -12.67 -50.01 -73.85
CA LYS A 283 -13.92 -49.24 -73.67
C LYS A 283 -15.04 -50.01 -72.95
N LYS A 284 -15.64 -49.49 -71.86
CA LYS A 284 -17.13 -49.41 -71.64
C LYS A 284 -17.59 -48.83 -70.28
N LYS A 285 -18.31 -47.70 -70.38
CA LYS A 285 -19.60 -47.29 -69.78
C LYS A 285 -19.97 -47.67 -68.31
N GLY A 286 -20.28 -46.64 -67.52
CA GLY A 286 -21.46 -46.64 -66.63
C GLY A 286 -21.44 -45.74 -65.37
N GLN A 287 -21.82 -44.45 -65.53
CA GLN A 287 -22.63 -43.55 -64.67
C GLN A 287 -22.82 -43.88 -63.16
N LYS A 288 -22.67 -42.97 -62.18
CA LYS A 288 -23.36 -41.68 -61.91
C LYS A 288 -22.52 -40.86 -60.90
N ALA A 289 -22.13 -39.60 -61.13
CA ALA A 289 -22.87 -38.34 -60.94
C ALA A 289 -23.17 -37.91 -59.48
N SER A 290 -22.39 -36.95 -58.94
CA SER A 290 -22.84 -35.68 -58.29
C SER A 290 -21.59 -34.85 -57.90
N SER A 291 -21.12 -33.92 -58.72
CA SER A 291 -21.51 -32.50 -58.88
C SER A 291 -21.37 -31.62 -57.62
N ARG A 292 -20.42 -30.65 -57.74
CA ARG A 292 -20.38 -29.28 -57.18
C ARG A 292 -20.21 -29.18 -55.64
N ASN A 293 -19.33 -28.33 -55.10
CA ASN A 293 -19.02 -26.98 -55.54
C ASN A 293 -17.67 -26.50 -54.96
N LYS A 294 -16.86 -25.88 -55.83
CA LYS A 294 -15.75 -24.99 -55.50
C LYS A 294 -16.36 -23.63 -55.09
N LYS A 295 -16.08 -23.12 -53.90
CA LYS A 295 -16.25 -21.69 -53.62
C LYS A 295 -15.16 -21.18 -52.67
N SER A 296 -14.22 -20.49 -53.30
CA SER A 296 -13.39 -19.43 -52.74
C SER A 296 -14.21 -18.43 -51.93
N ASN A 297 -13.72 -18.05 -50.76
CA ASN A 297 -13.95 -16.75 -50.11
C ASN A 297 -12.61 -16.40 -49.43
N LYS A 298 -11.72 -15.63 -50.06
CA LYS A 298 -11.70 -14.16 -50.15
C LYS A 298 -12.04 -13.48 -48.82
N SER A 299 -10.95 -13.08 -48.17
CA SER A 299 -10.79 -12.00 -47.20
C SER A 299 -11.91 -10.95 -47.17
N LYS A 300 -12.40 -10.68 -45.96
CA LYS A 300 -12.77 -9.37 -45.37
C LYS A 300 -13.74 -9.65 -44.22
N ASN A 301 -13.41 -9.33 -42.98
CA ASN A 301 -13.55 -7.97 -42.47
C ASN A 301 -13.15 -7.96 -40.99
N ASN A 302 -12.21 -7.08 -40.68
CA ASN A 302 -11.69 -6.85 -39.35
C ASN A 302 -12.76 -6.07 -38.55
N GLN A 303 -13.36 -6.69 -37.52
CA GLN A 303 -14.23 -5.97 -36.59
C GLN A 303 -13.38 -5.01 -35.75
N ARG A 304 -13.27 -3.77 -36.22
CA ARG A 304 -12.91 -2.62 -35.38
C ARG A 304 -14.01 -2.44 -34.33
N LYS A 305 -13.78 -2.94 -33.11
CA LYS A 305 -14.44 -2.39 -31.92
C LYS A 305 -13.70 -1.11 -31.51
N ASN A 306 -14.44 -0.01 -31.56
CA ASN A 306 -14.04 1.31 -31.12
C ASN A 306 -13.52 1.26 -29.67
N ASN A 307 -12.20 1.41 -29.51
CA ASN A 307 -11.65 1.80 -28.22
C ASN A 307 -11.69 3.32 -28.16
N LYS A 308 -12.46 3.84 -27.20
CA LYS A 308 -12.59 5.26 -26.90
C LYS A 308 -11.20 5.79 -26.57
N LYS A 309 -10.73 6.77 -27.34
CA LYS A 309 -9.38 7.35 -27.28
C LYS A 309 -9.10 7.85 -25.85
N SER A 310 -8.32 7.07 -25.10
CA SER A 310 -7.75 7.45 -23.81
C SER A 310 -6.39 8.11 -24.09
N THR A 311 -6.20 9.32 -23.59
CA THR A 311 -5.00 10.13 -23.72
C THR A 311 -3.95 9.69 -22.70
N VAL A 312 -3.27 8.57 -22.98
CA VAL A 312 -2.08 8.14 -22.21
C VAL A 312 -0.96 7.81 -23.20
N PRO A 313 0.25 8.36 -23.03
CA PRO A 313 1.36 8.10 -23.94
C PRO A 313 1.77 6.62 -23.87
N TYR A 314 1.80 5.99 -25.04
CA TYR A 314 2.19 4.60 -25.22
C TYR A 314 3.73 4.51 -25.20
N THR A 315 4.31 4.06 -24.09
CA THR A 315 5.73 3.67 -24.00
C THR A 315 5.82 2.17 -23.65
N GLY A 316 6.76 1.48 -24.28
CA GLY A 316 6.78 0.02 -24.47
C GLY A 316 7.12 -0.84 -23.26
N ASN A 317 6.37 -0.73 -22.16
CA ASN A 317 6.48 -1.66 -21.03
C ASN A 317 5.06 -2.09 -20.58
N ASP A 318 4.69 -3.36 -20.86
CA ASP A 318 3.35 -3.89 -20.57
C ASP A 318 3.00 -3.78 -19.07
N LEU A 319 4.01 -3.90 -18.20
CA LEU A 319 3.87 -3.72 -16.76
C LEU A 319 3.49 -2.28 -16.37
N SER A 320 4.18 -1.27 -16.94
CA SER A 320 3.87 0.14 -16.67
C SER A 320 2.44 0.46 -17.12
N THR A 321 1.99 -0.08 -18.24
CA THR A 321 0.61 0.12 -18.72
C THR A 321 -0.43 -0.46 -17.75
N LYS A 322 -0.21 -1.67 -17.22
CA LYS A 322 -1.07 -2.27 -16.18
C LYS A 322 -1.09 -1.41 -14.90
N ILE A 323 0.08 -0.91 -14.48
CA ILE A 323 0.22 -0.03 -13.31
C ILE A 323 -0.58 1.27 -13.47
N TYR A 324 -0.45 1.98 -14.59
CA TYR A 324 -1.21 3.21 -14.86
C TYR A 324 -2.73 2.96 -14.86
N SER A 325 -3.18 1.81 -15.38
CA SER A 325 -4.60 1.40 -15.34
C SER A 325 -5.10 1.19 -13.90
N THR A 326 -4.29 0.56 -13.05
CA THR A 326 -4.63 0.37 -11.63
C THR A 326 -4.58 1.69 -10.85
N MET A 327 -3.61 2.56 -11.14
CA MET A 327 -3.56 3.93 -10.58
C MET A 327 -4.81 4.72 -10.89
N GLU A 328 -5.29 4.72 -12.12
CA GLU A 328 -6.52 5.45 -12.49
C GLU A 328 -7.74 4.99 -11.69
N LYS A 329 -7.87 3.69 -11.41
CA LYS A 329 -8.97 3.13 -10.62
C LYS A 329 -8.90 3.54 -9.14
N HIS A 330 -7.70 3.69 -8.59
CA HIS A 330 -7.48 3.92 -7.15
C HIS A 330 -6.87 5.28 -6.81
N LYS A 331 -6.81 6.22 -7.77
CA LYS A 331 -6.19 7.54 -7.58
C LYS A 331 -6.78 8.36 -6.44
N GLU A 332 -8.03 8.12 -6.07
CA GLU A 332 -8.71 8.92 -5.05
C GLU A 332 -8.30 8.60 -3.61
N VAL A 333 -7.60 7.49 -3.38
CA VAL A 333 -7.20 7.04 -2.03
C VAL A 333 -5.70 7.19 -1.76
N PHE A 334 -4.89 7.49 -2.78
CA PHE A 334 -3.44 7.69 -2.63
C PHE A 334 -3.07 9.15 -2.86
N PHE A 335 -2.49 9.75 -1.82
CA PHE A 335 -2.02 11.13 -1.86
C PHE A 335 -0.51 11.17 -1.79
N VAL A 336 0.09 11.86 -2.75
CA VAL A 336 1.51 12.23 -2.73
C VAL A 336 1.59 13.71 -2.40
N ILE A 337 2.25 14.00 -1.29
CA ILE A 337 2.36 15.33 -0.69
C ILE A 337 3.79 15.80 -0.86
N ARG A 338 3.98 16.98 -1.45
CA ARG A 338 5.29 17.59 -1.65
C ARG A 338 5.54 18.63 -0.58
N LEU A 339 6.63 18.46 0.16
CA LEU A 339 7.01 19.36 1.25
C LEU A 339 8.04 20.41 0.80
N HIS A 340 8.94 20.03 -0.12
CA HIS A 340 9.96 20.90 -0.70
C HIS A 340 9.84 20.98 -2.22
N SER A 341 10.26 22.12 -2.80
CA SER A 341 10.38 22.22 -4.26
C SER A 341 11.54 21.37 -4.76
N VAL A 342 11.53 21.01 -6.04
CA VAL A 342 12.60 20.20 -6.66
C VAL A 342 13.97 20.88 -6.50
N GLN A 343 14.02 22.21 -6.64
CA GLN A 343 15.25 22.99 -6.47
C GLN A 343 15.72 23.01 -5.02
N ALA A 344 14.81 23.20 -4.05
CA ALA A 344 15.15 23.19 -2.64
C ALA A 344 15.64 21.80 -2.20
N ALA A 345 14.94 20.75 -2.64
CA ALA A 345 15.25 19.35 -2.33
C ALA A 345 16.68 18.95 -2.72
N ALA A 346 17.20 19.46 -3.85
CA ALA A 346 18.55 19.18 -4.30
C ALA A 346 19.66 19.78 -3.40
N SER A 347 19.32 20.81 -2.62
CA SER A 347 20.26 21.53 -1.73
C SER A 347 20.13 21.15 -0.26
N LEU A 348 19.26 20.17 0.09
CA LEU A 348 19.01 19.81 1.48
C LEU A 348 20.19 19.03 2.09
N PRO A 349 20.58 19.33 3.34
CA PRO A 349 21.56 18.53 4.07
C PRO A 349 21.01 17.12 4.35
N ALA A 350 21.90 16.19 4.72
CA ALA A 350 21.50 14.84 5.15
C ALA A 350 20.44 14.92 6.25
N VAL A 351 19.50 13.98 6.24
CA VAL A 351 18.42 13.94 7.23
C VAL A 351 19.02 13.49 8.56
N GLY A 352 19.10 14.41 9.52
CA GLY A 352 19.56 14.14 10.88
C GLY A 352 18.40 14.19 11.86
N ASP A 353 17.96 13.03 12.33
CA ASP A 353 16.89 12.93 13.32
C ASP A 353 17.46 13.11 14.73
N PRO A 354 17.06 14.16 15.48
CA PRO A 354 17.57 14.40 16.83
C PRO A 354 17.02 13.41 17.87
N ASP A 355 15.93 12.70 17.57
CA ASP A 355 15.30 11.79 18.52
C ASP A 355 16.08 10.47 18.64
N PRO A 356 16.27 9.92 19.86
CA PRO A 356 16.92 8.64 20.06
C PRO A 356 16.02 7.46 19.64
N PHE A 357 16.62 6.29 19.44
CA PHE A 357 15.83 5.06 19.24
C PHE A 357 15.12 4.65 20.54
N TYR A 358 13.85 4.30 20.42
CA TYR A 358 13.01 3.79 21.50
C TYR A 358 12.63 2.36 21.14
N TYR A 359 13.36 1.41 21.70
CA TYR A 359 13.01 0.00 21.65
C TYR A 359 12.05 -0.26 22.80
N MET A 360 10.82 -0.68 22.46
CA MET A 360 9.82 -1.07 23.45
C MET A 360 9.87 -2.57 23.67
#